data_AF-A0A1G6ENS5-F1
#
_entry.id   AF-A0A1G6ENS5-F1
#
_cell.length_a   1.000
_cell.length_b   1.000
_cell.length_c   1.000
_cell.angle_alpha   90.00
_cell.angle_beta   90.00
_cell.angle_gamma   90.00
#
_symmetry.space_group_name_H-M   'P 1'
#
loop_
_entity.id
_entity.type
_entity.pdbx_description
1 polymer ?
#
loop_
_entity_poly.entity_id
_entity_poly.type
_entity_poly.pdbx_seq_one_letter_code
_entity_poly.pdbx_strand_id
1 'polypeptide(L)' 'MKTEKVYPEWVQAQRVKGTTIKKKGDSYYLYKRTSKRVPGKKYPPACGYLYRADYSGWSGRV' A
#
# COMPACT_ATOMS: atom_id res chain seq x y z
N MET A 1 -27.34 3.40 1.74
CA MET A 1 -26.62 2.25 2.34
C MET A 1 -25.13 2.43 2.03
N LYS A 2 -24.28 2.65 3.05
CA LYS A 2 -22.83 2.70 2.82
C LYS A 2 -22.36 1.26 2.65
N THR A 3 -22.00 0.85 1.44
CA THR A 3 -21.27 -0.39 1.21
C THR A 3 -19.92 -0.24 1.87
N GLU A 4 -19.81 -0.76 3.09
CA GLU A 4 -18.53 -0.84 3.78
C GLU A 4 -17.57 -1.59 2.87
N LYS A 5 -16.45 -0.94 2.52
CA LYS A 5 -15.40 -1.56 1.73
C LYS A 5 -14.69 -2.58 2.64
N VAL A 6 -15.29 -3.76 2.77
CA VAL A 6 -14.72 -4.89 3.49
C VAL A 6 -13.52 -5.35 2.66
N TYR A 7 -12.33 -5.18 3.23
CA TYR A 7 -11.11 -5.73 2.66
C TYR A 7 -10.99 -7.21 3.06
N PRO A 8 -10.45 -8.07 2.20
CA PRO A 8 -10.12 -9.44 2.58
C PRO A 8 -9.17 -9.47 3.78
N GLU A 9 -9.29 -10.49 4.63
CA GLU A 9 -8.49 -10.64 5.85
C GLU A 9 -6.98 -10.58 5.56
N TRP A 10 -6.53 -11.27 4.51
CA TRP A 10 -5.13 -11.28 4.08
C TRP A 10 -4.61 -9.90 3.61
N VAL A 11 -5.51 -9.01 3.15
CA VAL A 11 -5.19 -7.60 2.87
C VAL A 11 -5.11 -6.83 4.18
N GLN A 12 -6.06 -7.05 5.08
CA GLN A 12 -6.13 -6.38 6.38
C GLN A 12 -4.92 -6.68 7.27
N ALA A 13 -4.41 -7.91 7.24
CA ALA A 13 -3.22 -8.35 7.96
C ALA A 13 -1.97 -7.52 7.62
N GLN A 14 -1.90 -6.95 6.40
CA GLN A 14 -0.79 -6.10 5.97
C GLN A 14 -0.93 -4.63 6.38
N ARG A 15 -2.02 -4.22 7.05
CA ARG A 15 -2.16 -2.87 7.64
C ARG A 15 -1.33 -2.73 8.91
N VAL A 16 -0.02 -2.84 8.75
CA VAL A 16 0.95 -2.66 9.83
C VAL A 16 1.30 -1.18 9.95
N LYS A 17 1.70 -0.73 11.14
CA LYS A 17 2.15 0.66 11.38
C LYS A 17 3.19 1.08 10.34
N GLY A 18 2.97 2.21 9.70
CA GLY A 18 3.87 2.72 8.65
C GLY A 18 3.63 2.11 7.27
N THR A 19 2.49 1.47 7.03
CA THR A 19 2.04 1.06 5.70
C THR A 19 0.66 1.61 5.36
N THR A 20 0.36 1.71 4.07
CA THR A 20 -0.94 2.16 3.56
C THR A 20 -1.37 1.24 2.43
N ILE A 21 -2.61 0.76 2.48
CA ILE A 21 -3.20 -0.04 1.40
C ILE A 21 -4.12 0.82 0.55
N LYS A 22 -3.97 0.75 -0.77
CA LYS A 22 -4.92 1.34 -1.73
C LYS A 22 -5.44 0.26 -2.65
N LYS A 23 -6.76 0.21 -2.85
CA LYS A 23 -7.39 -0.60 -3.91
C LYS A 23 -7.37 0.20 -5.21
N LYS A 24 -6.86 -0.39 -6.29
CA LYS A 24 -6.91 0.19 -7.64
C LYS A 24 -7.36 -0.91 -8.61
N GLY A 25 -8.60 -0.78 -9.09
CA GLY A 25 -9.28 -1.84 -9.83
C GLY A 25 -9.47 -3.08 -8.95
N ASP A 26 -9.08 -4.24 -9.48
CA ASP A 26 -9.14 -5.53 -8.81
C ASP A 26 -7.88 -5.87 -7.99
N SER A 27 -6.87 -4.99 -8.01
CA SER A 27 -5.63 -5.17 -7.26
C SER A 27 -5.53 -4.25 -6.04
N TYR A 28 -4.85 -4.75 -5.01
CA TYR A 28 -4.46 -4.03 -3.81
C TYR A 28 -2.99 -3.65 -3.88
N TYR A 29 -2.65 -2.45 -3.42
CA TYR A 29 -1.30 -1.93 -3.44
C TYR A 29 -0.90 -1.57 -2.02
N LEU A 30 0.17 -2.17 -1.51
CA LEU A 30 0.74 -1.84 -0.21
C LEU A 30 1.88 -0.84 -0.40
N TYR A 31 1.77 0.31 0.23
CA TYR A 31 2.79 1.35 0.24
C TYR A 31 3.47 1.37 1.61
N LYS A 32 4.80 1.54 1.62
CA LYS A 32 5.50 1.95 2.84
C LYS A 32 5.33 3.45 3.03
N ARG A 33 5.00 3.90 4.23
CA ARG A 33 5.00 5.30 4.60
C ARG A 33 6.40 5.64 5.14
N THR A 34 7.29 6.13 4.29
CA THR A 34 8.61 6.62 4.72
C THR A 34 8.81 8.07 4.30
N SER A 35 8.67 9.01 5.24
CA SER A 35 9.11 10.39 5.03
C SER A 35 10.63 10.48 5.26
N LYS A 36 11.44 9.89 4.36
CA LYS A 36 12.88 10.14 4.38
C LYS A 36 13.13 11.53 3.80
N ARG A 37 13.70 12.42 4.61
CA ARG A 37 14.10 13.76 4.16
C ARG A 37 15.25 13.61 3.17
N VAL A 38 15.08 14.14 1.96
CA VAL A 38 16.15 14.23 0.96
C VAL A 38 16.58 15.68 0.86
N PRO A 39 17.84 16.02 1.21
CA PRO A 39 18.33 17.39 1.09
C PRO A 39 18.21 17.86 -0.37
N GLY A 40 17.72 19.08 -0.57
CA GLY A 40 17.56 19.69 -1.90
C GLY A 40 16.25 19.37 -2.64
N LYS A 41 15.37 18.52 -2.11
CA LYS A 41 14.04 18.28 -2.69
C LYS A 41 12.93 18.84 -1.82
N LYS A 42 12.02 19.62 -2.42
CA LYS A 42 10.83 20.18 -1.74
C LYS A 42 9.90 19.08 -1.20
N TYR A 43 9.84 17.93 -1.87
CA TYR A 43 9.04 16.78 -1.46
C TYR A 43 9.93 15.53 -1.33
N PRO A 44 9.65 14.66 -0.36
CA PRO A 44 10.35 13.38 -0.26
C PRO A 44 10.15 12.58 -1.56
N PRO A 45 11.13 11.75 -1.97
CA PRO A 45 10.94 10.84 -3.09
C PRO A 45 9.70 9.99 -2.82
N ALA A 46 8.86 9.83 -3.85
CA ALA A 46 7.65 9.03 -3.76
C ALA A 46 8.01 7.66 -3.17
N CYS A 47 7.35 7.29 -2.07
CA CYS A 47 7.55 5.99 -1.47
C CYS A 47 7.08 4.94 -2.49
N GLY A 48 7.99 4.09 -2.95
CA GLY A 48 7.64 2.94 -3.79
C GLY A 48 6.60 2.07 -3.10
N TYR A 49 5.70 1.48 -3.88
CA TYR A 49 4.81 0.42 -3.42
C TYR A 49 5.68 -0.81 -3.08
N LEU A 50 5.47 -1.38 -1.90
CA LEU A 50 6.21 -2.57 -1.43
C LEU A 50 5.72 -3.83 -2.13
N TYR A 51 4.40 -3.95 -2.31
CA TYR A 51 3.76 -5.13 -2.87
C TYR A 51 2.53 -4.74 -3.65
N ARG A 52 2.27 -5.49 -4.72
CA ARG A 52 0.99 -5.52 -5.43
C ARG A 52 0.34 -6.86 -5.13
N ALA A 53 -0.93 -6.85 -4.76
CA ALA A 53 -1.71 -8.07 -4.63
C ALA A 53 -2.88 -8.09 -5.60
N ASP A 54 -3.11 -9.23 -6.20
CA ASP A 54 -4.38 -9.63 -6.79
C ASP A 54 -5.11 -10.59 -5.84
N TYR A 55 -6.29 -11.07 -6.23
CA TYR A 55 -7.04 -12.03 -5.41
C TYR A 55 -6.31 -13.37 -5.21
N SER A 56 -5.23 -13.62 -5.95
CA SER A 56 -4.32 -14.77 -5.80
C SER A 56 -3.20 -14.56 -4.77
N GLY A 57 -3.02 -13.35 -4.22
CA GLY A 57 -2.07 -13.06 -3.15
C GLY A 57 -1.11 -11.90 -3.46
N TRP A 58 -0.08 -11.71 -2.62
CA TRP A 58 0.91 -10.64 -2.79
C TRP A 58 2.04 -11.04 -3.75
N SER A 59 2.15 -10.33 -4.86
CA SER A 59 3.31 -10.38 -5.76
C SER A 59 4.44 -9.48 -5.26
N GLY A 60 5.65 -10.04 -5.22
CA GLY A 60 6.83 -9.52 -4.52
C GLY A 60 7.54 -8.32 -5.16
N ARG A 61 8.07 -7.47 -4.25
CA ARG A 61 9.31 -6.65 -4.26
C ARG A 61 9.85 -6.15 -5.61
N VAL A 62 9.58 -4.87 -5.91
CA VAL A 62 10.41 -4.04 -6.81
C VAL A 62 11.59 -3.48 -6.03
#